data_AF-A0A7J5ED34-F1
#
_entry.id   AF-A0A7J5ED34-F1
#
_cell.length_a   1.000
_cell.length_b   1.000
_cell.length_c   1.000
_cell.angle_alpha   90.00
_cell.angle_beta   90.00
_cell.angle_gamma   90.00
#
_symmetry.space_group_name_H-M   'P 1'
#
loop_
_entity.id
_entity.type
_entity.pdbx_description
1 polymer ?
#
loop_
_entity_poly.entity_id
_entity_poly.type
_entity_poly.pdbx_seq_one_letter_code
_entity_poly.pdbx_strand_id
1 'polypeptide(L)'
;MKLTDVSIDNRTSVFILIFIILISGLVSYISLPREAAPDIQIPLVIVSTPYFGVSHEDIESLITKPIEKELNAINDVKKITSSS
;
A
#
# COMPACT_ATOMS: atom_id res chain seq x y z
N MET A 1 -23.60 34.64 -26.44
CA MET A 1 -22.58 34.12 -25.50
C MET A 1 -21.55 33.42 -26.36
N LYS A 2 -20.34 33.98 -26.53
CA LYS A 2 -19.44 33.57 -27.62
C LYS A 2 -19.09 32.08 -27.66
N LEU A 3 -18.95 31.40 -26.51
CA LEU A 3 -18.69 29.96 -26.47
C LEU A 3 -19.89 29.11 -26.89
N THR A 4 -21.10 29.51 -26.48
CA THR A 4 -22.35 28.82 -26.84
C THR A 4 -22.61 28.94 -28.33
N ASP A 5 -22.38 30.14 -28.89
CA ASP A 5 -22.59 30.44 -30.31
C ASP A 5 -21.64 29.61 -31.20
N VAL A 6 -20.34 29.51 -30.82
CA VAL A 6 -19.34 28.69 -31.53
C VAL A 6 -19.63 27.18 -31.41
N SER A 7 -20.14 26.72 -30.27
CA SER A 7 -20.52 25.32 -30.05
C SER A 7 -21.75 24.91 -30.87
N ILE A 8 -22.67 25.85 -31.13
CA ILE A 8 -23.87 25.64 -31.94
C ILE A 8 -23.58 25.73 -33.44
N ASP A 9 -22.61 26.54 -33.87
CA ASP A 9 -22.18 26.57 -35.29
C ASP A 9 -21.37 25.32 -35.67
N ASN A 10 -20.55 24.79 -34.75
CA ASN A 10 -19.66 23.65 -35.00
C ASN A 10 -20.18 22.34 -34.39
N ARG A 11 -21.47 22.04 -34.63
CA ARG A 11 -22.19 20.90 -34.03
C ARG A 11 -21.45 19.57 -34.23
N THR A 12 -20.95 19.34 -35.44
CA THR A 12 -20.24 18.10 -35.81
C THR A 12 -18.97 17.92 -34.98
N SER A 13 -18.20 18.98 -34.76
CA SER A 13 -16.99 18.94 -33.94
C SER A 13 -17.30 18.62 -32.47
N VAL A 14 -18.39 19.17 -31.93
CA VAL A 14 -18.84 18.88 -30.57
C VAL A 14 -19.24 17.41 -30.42
N PHE A 15 -19.98 16.86 -31.39
CA PHE A 15 -20.35 15.42 -31.39
C PHE A 15 -19.13 14.50 -31.47
N ILE A 16 -18.14 14.82 -32.29
CA ILE A 16 -16.89 14.05 -32.38
C ILE A 16 -16.16 14.06 -31.04
N LEU A 17 -16.10 15.23 -30.39
CA LEU A 17 -15.42 15.40 -29.10
C LEU A 17 -16.11 14.59 -27.99
N ILE A 18 -17.44 14.60 -27.96
CA ILE A 18 -18.24 13.75 -27.07
C ILE A 18 -17.95 12.25 -27.32
N PHE A 19 -17.88 11.85 -28.59
CA PHE A 19 -17.62 10.45 -28.95
C PHE A 19 -16.23 9.99 -28.50
N ILE A 20 -15.21 10.84 -28.66
CA ILE A 20 -13.85 10.57 -28.19
C ILE A 20 -13.82 10.40 -26.67
N ILE A 21 -14.50 11.28 -25.93
CA ILE A 21 -14.60 11.18 -24.47
C ILE A 21 -15.31 9.88 -24.06
N LEU A 22 -16.39 9.51 -24.74
CA LEU A 22 -17.13 8.28 -24.47
C LEU A 22 -16.28 7.03 -24.68
N ILE A 23 -15.58 6.94 -25.81
CA ILE A 23 -14.71 5.80 -26.13
C ILE A 23 -13.55 5.74 -25.13
N SER A 24 -12.89 6.87 -24.86
CA SER A 24 -11.81 6.95 -23.88
C SER A 24 -12.28 6.55 -22.47
N GLY A 25 -13.48 6.97 -22.08
CA GLY A 25 -14.09 6.58 -20.81
C GLY A 25 -14.38 5.09 -20.73
N LEU A 26 -14.91 4.50 -21.81
CA LEU A 26 -15.16 3.05 -21.89
C LEU A 26 -13.86 2.24 -21.78
N VAL A 27 -12.82 2.64 -22.53
CA VAL A 27 -11.51 1.99 -22.48
C VAL A 27 -10.94 2.06 -21.08
N SER A 28 -10.97 3.25 -20.46
CA SER A 28 -10.49 3.44 -19.09
C SER A 28 -11.28 2.61 -18.07
N TYR A 29 -12.58 2.43 -18.26
CA TYR A 29 -13.43 1.64 -17.36
C TYR A 29 -13.09 0.15 -17.43
N ILE A 30 -12.78 -0.36 -18.62
CA ILE A 30 -12.44 -1.78 -18.84
C ILE A 30 -10.99 -2.04 -18.45
N SER A 31 -10.07 -1.11 -18.73
CA SER A 31 -8.65 -1.26 -18.44
C SER A 31 -8.29 -1.07 -16.98
N LEU A 32 -9.21 -0.54 -16.15
CA LEU A 32 -8.95 -0.32 -14.75
C LEU A 32 -8.82 -1.68 -14.03
N PRO A 33 -7.62 -2.05 -13.55
CA PRO A 33 -7.46 -3.28 -12.79
C PRO A 33 -8.26 -3.16 -11.51
N ARG A 34 -9.23 -4.06 -11.34
CA ARG A 34 -10.02 -4.12 -10.11
C ARG A 34 -9.21 -4.90 -9.09
N GLU A 35 -8.40 -4.20 -8.31
CA GLU A 35 -7.77 -4.79 -7.13
C GLU A 35 -8.87 -5.01 -6.07
N ALA A 36 -9.20 -6.27 -5.82
CA ALA A 36 -10.22 -6.66 -4.85
C ALA A 36 -9.77 -6.46 -3.40
N ALA A 37 -8.46 -6.33 -3.19
CA ALA A 37 -7.87 -5.98 -1.92
C ALA A 37 -6.75 -4.97 -2.21
N PRO A 38 -6.78 -3.75 -1.64
CA PRO A 38 -5.57 -2.94 -1.61
C PRO A 38 -4.49 -3.79 -0.92
N ASP A 39 -3.29 -3.84 -1.47
CA ASP A 39 -2.15 -4.50 -0.85
C ASP A 39 -1.78 -3.74 0.43
N ILE A 40 -2.44 -4.10 1.53
CA ILE A 40 -2.12 -3.63 2.87
C ILE A 40 -0.86 -4.41 3.29
N GLN A 41 0.30 -3.89 2.91
CA GLN A 41 1.58 -4.43 3.35
C GLN A 41 1.67 -4.23 4.86
N ILE A 42 1.37 -5.28 5.63
CA ILE A 42 1.61 -5.29 7.07
C ILE A 42 3.13 -5.43 7.24
N PRO A 43 3.86 -4.40 7.73
CA PRO A 43 5.30 -4.48 7.89
C PRO A 43 5.62 -5.42 9.06
N LEU A 44 5.80 -6.71 8.77
CA LEU A 44 6.18 -7.73 9.73
C LEU A 44 7.67 -8.01 9.62
N VAL A 45 8.40 -7.82 10.71
CA VAL A 45 9.82 -8.18 10.82
C VAL A 45 9.95 -9.37 11.76
N ILE A 46 10.57 -10.46 11.28
CA ILE A 46 10.80 -11.68 12.05
C ILE A 46 12.29 -11.78 12.35
N VAL A 47 12.65 -11.80 13.64
CA VAL A 47 14.01 -12.04 14.11
C VAL A 47 14.05 -13.42 14.75
N SER A 48 14.92 -14.30 14.25
CA SER A 48 15.10 -15.66 14.78
C SER A 48 16.57 -15.86 15.17
N THR A 49 16.80 -16.23 16.42
CA THR A 49 18.14 -16.48 16.98
C THR A 49 18.18 -17.86 17.62
N PRO A 50 18.45 -18.93 16.84
CA PRO A 50 18.56 -20.27 17.40
C PRO A 50 19.82 -20.38 18.26
N TYR A 51 19.65 -20.66 19.55
CA TYR A 51 20.75 -20.87 20.48
C TYR A 51 20.46 -22.09 21.37
N PHE A 52 21.25 -23.16 21.19
CA PHE A 52 20.98 -24.48 21.78
C PHE A 52 21.92 -24.75 22.97
N GLY A 53 21.40 -25.45 23.99
CA GLY A 53 22.22 -25.95 25.10
C GLY A 53 22.31 -25.05 26.33
N VAL A 54 21.47 -24.02 26.43
CA VAL A 54 21.33 -23.13 27.60
C VAL A 54 19.91 -23.16 28.14
N SER A 55 19.75 -22.77 29.40
CA SER A 55 18.43 -22.65 30.02
C SER A 55 17.62 -21.53 29.36
N HIS A 56 16.29 -21.68 29.31
CA HIS A 56 15.40 -20.66 28.75
C HIS A 56 15.55 -19.30 29.48
N GLU A 57 15.84 -19.33 30.78
CA GLU A 57 16.04 -18.14 31.60
C GLU A 57 17.33 -17.38 31.22
N ASP A 58 18.40 -18.11 30.90
CA ASP A 58 19.65 -17.52 30.40
C ASP A 58 19.47 -16.93 28.99
N ILE A 59 18.72 -17.60 28.11
CA ILE A 59 18.42 -17.11 26.75
C ILE A 59 17.64 -15.80 26.81
N GLU A 60 16.63 -15.72 27.68
CA GLU A 60 15.83 -14.50 27.83
C GLU A 60 16.70 -13.33 28.31
N SER A 61 17.52 -13.58 29.33
CA SER A 61 18.34 -12.54 29.95
C SER A 61 19.47 -12.04 29.04
N LEU A 62 20.14 -12.96 28.35
CA LEU A 62 21.36 -12.65 27.58
C LEU A 62 21.10 -12.32 26.12
N ILE A 63 20.01 -12.81 25.52
CA ILE A 63 19.73 -12.65 24.08
C ILE A 63 18.43 -11.87 23.86
N THR A 64 17.31 -12.32 24.43
CA THR A 64 16.00 -11.71 24.15
C THR A 64 15.91 -10.27 24.68
N LYS A 65 16.31 -10.01 25.93
CA LYS A 65 16.28 -8.66 26.54
C LYS A 65 17.12 -7.61 25.81
N PRO A 66 18.39 -7.85 25.44
CA PRO A 66 19.16 -6.85 24.70
C PRO A 66 18.59 -6.58 23.30
N ILE A 67 18.11 -7.62 22.59
CA ILE A 67 17.47 -7.44 21.27
C ILE A 67 16.19 -6.60 21.41
N GLU A 68 15.37 -6.89 22.41
CA GLU A 68 14.15 -6.12 22.68
C GLU A 68 14.45 -4.66 23.03
N LYS A 69 15.52 -4.41 23.81
CA LYS A 69 15.93 -3.04 24.17
C LYS A 69 16.35 -2.21 22.96
N GLU A 70 17.13 -2.79 22.05
CA GLU A 70 17.56 -2.13 20.82
C GLU A 70 16.38 -1.92 19.84
N LEU A 71 15.47 -2.90 19.73
CA LEU A 71 14.30 -2.77 18.87
C LEU A 71 13.27 -1.75 19.41
N ASN A 72 13.15 -1.60 20.72
CA ASN A 72 12.32 -0.56 21.35
C ASN A 72 12.87 0.86 21.16
N ALA A 73 14.16 1.01 20.84
CA ALA A 73 14.77 2.32 20.56
C ALA A 73 14.42 2.85 19.15
N ILE A 74 13.85 2.00 18.29
CA ILE A 74 13.41 2.38 16.94
C ILE A 74 12.05 3.07 17.06
N ASN A 75 11.99 4.37 16.76
CA ASN A 75 10.74 5.08 16.62
C ASN A 75 9.93 4.46 15.47
N ASP A 76 8.66 4.12 15.72
CA ASP A 76 7.65 3.55 14.80
C ASP A 76 7.39 2.02 14.88
N VAL A 77 7.80 1.34 15.96
CA VAL A 77 7.43 -0.06 16.22
C VAL A 77 6.19 -0.15 17.14
N LYS A 78 5.04 -0.58 16.60
CA LYS A 78 3.76 -0.61 17.33
C LYS A 78 3.62 -1.78 18.32
N LYS A 79 4.25 -2.93 18.05
CA LYS A 79 4.16 -4.13 18.91
C LYS A 79 5.35 -5.07 18.70
N ILE A 80 6.08 -5.37 19.76
CA ILE A 80 7.14 -6.39 19.80
C ILE A 80 6.58 -7.59 20.56
N THR A 81 6.71 -8.80 20.01
CA THR A 81 6.31 -10.06 20.68
C THR A 81 7.48 -11.02 20.62
N SER A 82 7.93 -11.51 21.77
CA SER A 82 9.05 -12.44 21.91
C SER A 82 8.56 -13.78 22.47
N SER A 83 9.06 -14.88 21.93
CA SER A 83 8.85 -16.23 22.45
C SER A 83 10.23 -16.88 22.54
N SER A 84 10.62 -17.32 23.74
CA SER A 84 11.95 -17.89 24.05
C SER A 84 11.81 -19.30 24.58
#